data_AF-D1C5K8-F1
#
_entry.id   AF-D1C5K8-F1
#
_cell.length_a   1.000
_cell.length_b   1.000
_cell.length_c   1.000
_cell.angle_alpha   90.00
_cell.angle_beta   90.00
_cell.angle_gamma   90.00
#
_symmetry.space_group_name_H-M   'P 1'
#
loop_
_entity.id
_entity.type
_entity.pdbx_description
1 polymer ?
#
loop_
_entity_poly.entity_id
_entity_poly.type
_entity_poly.pdbx_seq_one_letter_code
_entity_poly.pdbx_strand_id
1 'polypeptide(L)' 'MQGIEQPGGYAVGWFTLALINAGLAQGKNRSGGAWFLISVLLGPIATFLIVVLPRPE' A
#
# COMPACT_ATOMS: atom_id res chain seq x y z
N MET A 1 12.54 24.85 20.95
CA MET A 1 12.09 23.51 20.51
C MET A 1 12.14 23.51 18.98
N GLN A 2 13.20 22.99 18.37
CA GLN A 2 13.26 22.84 16.91
C GLN A 2 12.41 21.62 16.52
N GLY A 3 11.39 21.86 15.68
CA GLY A 3 10.61 20.78 15.08
C GLY A 3 11.52 19.98 14.17
N ILE A 4 11.67 18.70 14.44
CA ILE A 4 12.38 17.78 13.56
C ILE A 4 11.51 17.62 12.33
N GLU A 5 11.78 18.38 11.28
CA GLU A 5 11.30 18.04 9.95
C GLU A 5 11.91 16.68 9.62
N GLN A 6 11.08 15.66 9.43
CA GLN A 6 11.52 14.28 9.23
C GLN A 6 11.57 14.03 7.72
N PRO A 7 12.68 14.36 7.04
CA PRO A 7 12.71 14.35 5.59
C PRO A 7 12.71 12.87 5.18
N GLY A 8 11.73 12.47 4.36
CA GLY A 8 11.64 11.11 3.83
C GLY A 8 10.81 10.10 4.64
N GLY A 9 10.38 10.42 5.86
CA GLY A 9 9.51 9.53 6.65
C GLY A 9 8.20 9.21 5.92
N TYR A 10 7.62 10.21 5.25
CA TYR A 10 6.44 10.02 4.40
C TYR A 10 6.70 9.09 3.21
N ALA A 11 7.82 9.23 2.51
CA ALA A 11 8.15 8.38 1.36
C ALA A 11 8.40 6.92 1.78
N VAL A 12 9.11 6.71 2.89
CA VAL A 12 9.33 5.38 3.46
C VAL A 12 8.01 4.76 3.89
N GLY A 13 7.19 5.48 4.66
CA GLY A 13 5.88 5.00 5.11
C GLY A 13 4.96 4.65 3.95
N TRP A 14 4.98 5.44 2.88
CA TRP A 14 4.20 5.20 1.66
C TRP A 14 4.64 3.92 0.92
N PHE A 15 5.96 3.71 0.78
CA PHE A 15 6.49 2.51 0.14
C PHE A 15 6.26 1.25 1.00
N THR A 16 6.41 1.36 2.32
CA THR A 16 6.07 0.29 3.26
C THR A 16 4.59 -0.08 3.15
N LEU A 17 3.69 0.90 3.10
CA LEU A 17 2.26 0.65 2.88
C LEU A 17 2.01 -0.07 1.55
N ALA A 18 2.70 0.33 0.47
CA ALA A 18 2.57 -0.33 -0.82
C ALA A 18 2.97 -1.81 -0.78
N LEU A 19 4.05 -2.15 -0.06
CA LEU A 19 4.46 -3.54 0.16
C LEU A 19 3.45 -4.33 1.01
N ILE A 20 2.89 -3.72 2.06
CA ILE A 20 1.85 -4.35 2.88
C ILE A 20 0.61 -4.65 2.04
N ASN A 21 0.17 -3.69 1.22
CA ASN A 21 -0.97 -3.86 0.31
C ASN A 21 -0.72 -4.97 -0.73
N ALA A 22 0.51 -5.12 -1.21
CA ALA A 22 0.90 -6.23 -2.08
C ALA A 22 0.72 -7.59 -1.40
N GLY A 23 1.08 -7.70 -0.11
CA GLY A 23 0.85 -8.90 0.70
C GLY A 23 -0.64 -9.16 0.95
N LEU A 24 -1.40 -8.13 1.32
CA LEU A 24 -2.87 -8.21 1.49
C LEU A 24 -3.58 -8.67 0.20
N ALA A 25 -3.14 -8.17 -0.95
CA ALA A 25 -3.67 -8.57 -2.25
C ALA A 25 -3.37 -10.04 -2.57
N GLN A 26 -2.15 -10.52 -2.30
CA GLN A 26 -1.77 -11.93 -2.47
C GLN A 26 -2.60 -12.86 -1.59
N GLY A 27 -2.87 -12.47 -0.34
CA GLY A 27 -3.79 -13.20 0.55
C GLY A 27 -5.22 -13.32 0.01
N LYS A 28 -5.57 -12.52 -1.01
CA LYS A 28 -6.85 -12.54 -1.73
C LYS A 28 -6.76 -13.15 -3.13
N ASN A 29 -5.71 -13.93 -3.44
CA ASN A 29 -5.45 -14.50 -4.78
C ASN A 29 -5.34 -13.44 -5.89
N ARG A 30 -4.90 -12.22 -5.55
CA ARG A 30 -4.58 -11.18 -6.55
C ARG A 30 -3.07 -11.06 -6.73
N SER A 31 -2.65 -10.54 -7.88
CA SER A 31 -1.23 -10.29 -8.15
C SER A 31 -0.65 -9.25 -7.18
N GLY A 32 0.28 -9.67 -6.33
CA GLY A 32 0.96 -8.77 -5.38
C GLY A 32 1.74 -7.66 -6.08
N GLY A 33 2.45 -7.99 -7.16
CA GLY A 33 3.23 -7.00 -7.92
C GLY A 33 2.37 -5.92 -8.58
N ALA A 34 1.21 -6.29 -9.12
CA ALA A 34 0.26 -5.30 -9.66
C ALA A 34 -0.29 -4.40 -8.55
N TRP A 35 -0.70 -4.98 -7.42
CA TRP A 35 -1.24 -4.21 -6.29
C TRP A 35 -0.19 -3.38 -5.54
N PHE A 36 1.08 -3.79 -5.57
CA PHE A 36 2.20 -2.97 -5.13
C PHE A 36 2.28 -1.67 -5.95
N LEU A 37 2.35 -1.78 -7.29
CA LEU A 37 2.44 -0.61 -8.18
C LEU A 37 1.22 0.30 -8.06
N ILE A 38 0.02 -0.28 -7.99
CA ILE A 38 -1.21 0.47 -7.73
C ILE A 38 -1.12 1.22 -6.40
N SER A 39 -0.59 0.59 -5.34
CA SER A 39 -0.46 1.21 -4.03
C SER A 39 0.64 2.27 -3.96
N VAL A 40 1.72 2.16 -4.76
CA VAL A 40 2.71 3.24 -4.88
C VAL A 40 2.05 4.51 -5.45
N LEU A 41 1.05 4.38 -6.32
CA LEU A 41 0.33 5.52 -6.88
C LEU A 41 -0.82 6.01 -6.00
N LEU A 42 -1.60 5.09 -5.42
CA LEU A 42 -2.87 5.38 -4.74
C LEU A 42 -2.79 5.36 -3.21
N GLY A 43 -1.73 4.78 -2.64
CA GLY A 43 -1.51 4.66 -1.20
C GLY A 43 -2.67 4.00 -0.47
N PRO A 44 -3.23 4.63 0.60
CA PRO A 44 -4.32 4.07 1.40
C PRO A 44 -5.60 3.75 0.61
N ILE A 45 -5.85 4.42 -0.52
CA ILE A 45 -7.01 4.13 -1.36
C ILE A 45 -6.92 2.70 -1.91
N ALA A 46 -5.72 2.24 -2.26
CA ALA A 46 -5.52 0.85 -2.66
C ALA A 46 -5.82 -0.13 -1.52
N THR A 47 -5.50 0.22 -0.26
CA THR A 47 -5.84 -0.58 0.92
C THR A 47 -7.36 -0.75 1.02
N PHE A 48 -8.11 0.35 0.89
CA PHE A 48 -9.58 0.30 0.91
C PHE A 48 -10.12 -0.63 -0.17
N LEU A 49 -9.68 -0.47 -1.42
CA LEU A 49 -10.08 -1.33 -2.54
C LEU A 49 -9.76 -2.80 -2.30
N ILE A 50 -8.55 -3.11 -1.82
CA ILE A 50 -8.14 -4.48 -1.52
C ILE A 50 -9.07 -5.11 -0.48
N VAL A 51 -9.39 -4.37 0.59
CA VAL A 51 -10.23 -4.84 1.70
C VAL A 51 -11.67 -5.08 1.23
N VAL A 52 -12.31 -4.09 0.60
CA VAL A 52 -13.75 -4.14 0.28
C VAL A 52 -14.08 -5.02 -0.91
N LEU A 53 -13.22 -5.10 -1.93
CA LEU A 53 -13.51 -5.89 -3.13
C LEU A 53 -13.43 -7.39 -2.80
N PRO A 54 -14.36 -8.25 -3.26
CA PRO A 54 -14.32 -9.69 -3.02
C PRO A 54 -13.10 -10.35 -3.67
N ARG A 55 -12.66 -11.50 -3.16
CA ARG A 55 -11.59 -12.28 -3.81
C ARG A 55 -12.03 -12.64 -5.25
N PRO A 56 -11.13 -12.59 -6.24
CA PRO A 56 -11.43 -13.15 -7.56
C PRO A 56 -11.69 -14.65 -7.43
N GLU A 57 -12.58 -15.17 -8.27
CA GLU A 57 -12.87 -16.60 -8.44
C GLU A 57 -11.82 -17.33 -9.28
#